data_AF-A0A6P4FPD9-F1
#
_entry.id   AF-A0A6P4FPD9-F1
#
_cell.length_a   1.000
_cell.length_b   1.000
_cell.length_c   1.000
_cell.angle_alpha   90.00
_cell.angle_beta   90.00
_cell.angle_gamma   90.00
#
_symmetry.space_group_name_H-M   'P 1'
#
loop_
_entity.id
_entity.type
_entity.pdbx_description
1 polymer ?
#
loop_
_entity_poly.entity_id
_entity_poly.type
_entity_poly.pdbx_seq_one_letter_code
_entity_poly.pdbx_strand_id
1 'polypeptide(L)'
;CGGGYGVCCIFLQTCGGVIRENSTYFVNPNHPDVYDGTGSCQVTVQKLHPDICQLRLDLDMFSIAPPEAANHLCNQDQLLISGGSPTPTICGSSTGDHMYIDAGLGQSNPIVLSVITSGSFPRLWRIRVTQIHCGSISRADQGCLQYYTAISGRVRSFNYNTVGGRQLSNQDYSICIRNERNFCGIQYNA
;
A
#
# COMPACT_ATOMS: atom_id res chain seq x y z
N CYS A 1 -26.02 10.44 -1.41
CA CYS A 1 -26.06 11.61 -2.33
C CYS A 1 -26.95 11.28 -3.52
N GLY A 2 -28.10 11.92 -3.62
CA GLY A 2 -28.94 11.92 -4.83
C GLY A 2 -28.69 13.21 -5.63
N GLY A 3 -28.88 13.15 -6.95
CA GLY A 3 -29.06 14.38 -7.75
C GLY A 3 -28.23 14.58 -9.02
N GLY A 4 -27.80 13.54 -9.75
CA GLY A 4 -27.59 13.67 -11.21
C GLY A 4 -26.40 14.49 -11.73
N TYR A 5 -25.49 14.95 -10.87
CA TYR A 5 -24.17 15.43 -11.25
C TYR A 5 -23.15 14.63 -10.45
N GLY A 6 -22.26 13.89 -11.13
CA GLY A 6 -21.31 12.99 -10.49
C GLY A 6 -20.31 13.76 -9.62
N VAL A 7 -20.68 14.00 -8.36
CA VAL A 7 -19.75 14.47 -7.33
C VAL A 7 -18.74 13.35 -7.10
N CYS A 8 -17.46 13.61 -7.35
CA CYS A 8 -16.39 12.70 -6.92
C CYS A 8 -16.33 12.76 -5.39
N CYS A 9 -16.97 11.80 -4.72
CA CYS A 9 -16.85 11.64 -3.28
C CYS A 9 -15.48 11.03 -2.96
N ILE A 10 -14.57 11.83 -2.41
CA ILE A 10 -13.31 11.33 -1.85
C ILE A 10 -13.62 10.83 -0.46
N PHE A 11 -13.45 9.53 -0.23
CA PHE A 11 -13.59 8.93 1.10
C PHE A 11 -12.23 8.96 1.80
N LEU A 12 -12.18 9.55 2.99
CA LEU A 12 -10.98 9.63 3.83
C LEU A 12 -11.26 8.88 5.13
N GLN A 13 -10.29 8.09 5.58
CA GLN A 13 -10.30 7.42 6.87
C GLN A 13 -8.95 7.60 7.56
N THR A 14 -8.97 7.77 8.87
CA THR A 14 -7.78 7.92 9.71
C THR A 14 -7.74 6.83 10.79
N CYS A 15 -6.90 7.00 11.81
CA CYS A 15 -6.71 6.02 12.88
C CYS A 15 -8.03 5.65 13.58
N GLY A 16 -8.22 4.36 13.82
CA GLY A 16 -9.44 3.78 14.40
C GLY A 16 -10.62 3.66 13.43
N GLY A 17 -10.47 4.16 12.20
CA GLY A 17 -11.51 4.12 11.18
C GLY A 17 -11.77 2.71 10.61
N VAL A 18 -12.92 2.56 9.98
CA VAL A 18 -13.28 1.37 9.22
C VAL A 18 -13.59 1.79 7.79
N ILE A 19 -12.83 1.26 6.83
CA ILE A 19 -13.04 1.47 5.39
C ILE A 19 -14.19 0.56 4.95
N ARG A 20 -15.31 1.16 4.56
CA ARG A 20 -16.49 0.48 4.03
C ARG A 20 -16.77 0.79 2.58
N GLU A 21 -16.04 1.72 1.99
CA GLU A 21 -16.20 2.17 0.61
C GLU A 21 -14.95 1.84 -0.21
N ASN A 22 -15.14 1.56 -1.50
CA ASN A 22 -14.01 1.33 -2.39
C ASN A 22 -13.28 2.64 -2.69
N SER A 23 -11.98 2.57 -2.96
CA SER A 23 -11.16 3.74 -3.27
C SER A 23 -11.13 4.77 -2.12
N THR A 24 -11.16 4.27 -0.89
CA THR A 24 -10.99 5.09 0.33
C THR A 24 -9.51 5.34 0.60
N TYR A 25 -9.18 6.55 1.05
CA TYR A 25 -7.83 6.93 1.41
C TYR A 25 -7.61 6.79 2.90
N PHE A 26 -6.60 6.02 3.28
CA PHE A 26 -6.05 6.01 4.63
C PHE A 26 -5.01 7.11 4.78
N VAL A 27 -5.29 8.07 5.67
CA VAL A 27 -4.48 9.27 5.86
C VAL A 27 -4.04 9.44 7.32
N ASN A 28 -2.95 10.18 7.50
CA ASN A 28 -2.48 10.57 8.82
C ASN A 28 -3.49 11.46 9.57
N PRO A 29 -3.50 11.46 10.92
CA PRO A 29 -4.46 12.23 11.72
C PRO A 29 -4.58 13.71 11.36
N ASN A 30 -3.46 14.33 11.00
CA ASN A 30 -3.37 15.76 10.71
C ASN A 30 -3.43 16.06 9.21
N HIS A 31 -3.83 15.11 8.36
CA HIS A 31 -3.86 15.31 6.91
C HIS A 31 -4.67 16.57 6.52
N PRO A 32 -4.17 17.42 5.60
CA PRO A 32 -3.01 17.24 4.72
C PRO A 32 -1.64 17.60 5.34
N ASP A 33 -1.60 18.08 6.57
CA ASP A 33 -0.37 18.46 7.26
C ASP A 33 0.41 17.25 7.77
N VAL A 34 1.67 17.49 8.16
CA VAL A 34 2.53 16.43 8.72
C VAL A 34 2.07 15.99 10.11
N TYR A 35 2.33 14.73 10.42
CA TYR A 35 2.09 14.13 11.72
C TYR A 35 3.42 13.79 12.40
N ASP A 36 3.62 14.27 13.62
CA ASP A 36 4.81 14.00 14.43
C ASP A 36 4.48 13.29 15.76
N GLY A 37 3.26 12.74 15.87
CA GLY A 37 2.88 11.96 17.04
C GLY A 37 3.53 10.58 17.04
N THR A 38 3.60 9.97 18.21
CA THR A 38 4.02 8.58 18.40
C THR A 38 2.81 7.71 18.74
N GLY A 39 2.85 6.44 18.35
CA GLY A 39 1.77 5.49 18.60
C GLY A 39 1.42 4.63 17.39
N SER A 40 0.35 3.85 17.52
CA SER A 40 -0.17 2.99 16.46
C SER A 40 -1.42 3.62 15.85
N CYS A 41 -1.35 3.93 14.56
CA CYS A 41 -2.47 4.38 13.77
C CYS A 41 -2.94 3.26 12.86
N GLN A 42 -4.11 2.66 13.13
CA GLN A 42 -4.63 1.55 12.35
C GLN A 42 -5.97 1.86 11.71
N VAL A 43 -6.24 1.28 10.54
CA VAL A 43 -7.53 1.31 9.87
C VAL A 43 -7.94 -0.11 9.48
N THR A 44 -9.21 -0.43 9.65
CA THR A 44 -9.76 -1.76 9.34
C THR A 44 -10.51 -1.72 8.02
N VAL A 45 -10.14 -2.58 7.08
CA VAL A 45 -10.80 -2.71 5.78
C VAL A 45 -11.85 -3.81 5.85
N GLN A 46 -13.11 -3.42 5.67
CA GLN A 46 -14.21 -4.35 5.53
C GLN A 46 -14.42 -4.65 4.05
N LYS A 47 -14.49 -5.94 3.70
CA LYS A 47 -14.73 -6.32 2.31
C LYS A 47 -16.14 -5.93 1.90
N LEU A 48 -16.26 -5.22 0.79
CA LEU A 48 -17.54 -4.79 0.23
C LEU A 48 -18.42 -5.95 -0.21
N HIS A 49 -17.79 -7.02 -0.68
CA HIS A 49 -18.45 -8.20 -1.23
C HIS A 49 -17.62 -9.45 -0.92
N PRO A 50 -18.23 -10.63 -0.70
CA PRO A 50 -17.50 -11.89 -0.53
C PRO A 50 -16.59 -12.25 -1.71
N ASP A 51 -16.85 -11.72 -2.91
CA ASP A 51 -16.04 -11.91 -4.12
C ASP A 51 -14.84 -10.95 -4.22
N ILE A 52 -14.50 -10.23 -3.16
CA ILE A 52 -13.26 -9.47 -3.08
C ILE A 52 -12.14 -10.42 -2.66
N CYS A 53 -11.22 -10.69 -3.59
CA CYS A 53 -10.07 -11.58 -3.37
C CYS A 53 -8.80 -10.83 -2.99
N GLN A 54 -8.68 -9.56 -3.36
CA GLN A 54 -7.41 -8.85 -3.29
C GLN A 54 -7.64 -7.37 -3.00
N LEU A 55 -6.75 -6.78 -2.21
CA LEU A 55 -6.65 -5.34 -2.01
C LEU A 55 -5.45 -4.81 -2.76
N ARG A 56 -5.61 -3.66 -3.41
CA ARG A 56 -4.53 -2.86 -3.95
C ARG A 56 -4.39 -1.60 -3.10
N LEU A 57 -3.20 -1.40 -2.55
CA LEU A 57 -2.79 -0.20 -1.85
C LEU A 57 -1.93 0.63 -2.79
N ASP A 58 -2.36 1.83 -3.12
CA ASP A 58 -1.51 2.80 -3.83
C ASP A 58 -0.97 3.81 -2.81
N LEU A 59 0.35 3.92 -2.72
CA LEU A 59 1.05 4.84 -1.83
C LEU A 59 1.17 6.23 -2.50
N ASP A 60 0.04 6.91 -2.67
CA ASP A 60 -0.04 8.23 -3.32
C ASP A 60 0.93 9.24 -2.71
N MET A 61 1.04 9.25 -1.38
CA MET A 61 2.07 9.96 -0.63
C MET A 61 2.47 9.07 0.53
N PHE A 62 3.75 8.80 0.68
CA PHE A 62 4.24 7.98 1.78
C PHE A 62 5.67 8.38 2.12
N SER A 63 5.82 9.05 3.26
CA SER A 63 7.09 9.47 3.84
C SER A 63 6.98 9.31 5.35
N ILE A 64 7.57 8.24 5.87
CA ILE A 64 7.74 7.99 7.31
C ILE A 64 9.24 7.89 7.64
N ALA A 65 9.60 7.73 8.91
CA ALA A 65 10.99 7.66 9.32
C ALA A 65 11.74 6.56 8.53
N PRO A 66 12.97 6.86 8.07
CA PRO A 66 13.78 5.91 7.32
C PRO A 66 14.24 4.73 8.20
N PRO A 67 14.71 3.64 7.59
CA PRO A 67 15.27 2.52 8.34
C PRO A 67 16.55 2.91 9.09
N GLU A 68 16.89 2.13 10.11
CA GLU A 68 18.11 2.29 10.90
C GLU A 68 19.38 2.17 10.04
N ALA A 69 20.42 2.92 10.40
CA ALA A 69 21.63 2.99 9.61
C ALA A 69 22.50 1.72 9.60
N ALA A 70 22.43 0.89 10.63
CA ALA A 70 23.31 -0.28 10.77
C ALA A 70 22.76 -1.50 10.01
N ASN A 71 21.50 -1.87 10.29
CA ASN A 71 20.89 -3.10 9.77
C ASN A 71 19.78 -2.85 8.75
N HIS A 72 19.49 -1.59 8.41
CA HIS A 72 18.41 -1.19 7.50
C HIS A 72 17.02 -1.75 7.89
N LEU A 73 16.79 -1.89 9.19
CA LEU A 73 15.53 -2.33 9.77
C LEU A 73 14.62 -1.13 10.06
N CYS A 74 13.32 -1.32 9.83
CA CYS A 74 12.29 -0.35 10.16
C CYS A 74 11.96 -0.43 11.65
N ASN A 75 12.81 0.10 12.53
CA ASN A 75 12.59 0.01 13.98
C ASN A 75 11.83 1.22 14.54
N GLN A 76 11.91 2.38 13.89
CA GLN A 76 11.24 3.61 14.36
C GLN A 76 9.80 3.68 13.88
N ASP A 77 9.62 3.73 12.56
CA ASP A 77 8.31 3.74 11.94
C ASP A 77 8.13 2.50 11.06
N GLN A 78 6.92 1.97 11.04
CA GLN A 78 6.58 0.73 10.34
C GLN A 78 5.18 0.83 9.74
N LEU A 79 5.03 0.51 8.45
CA LEU A 79 3.75 0.12 7.89
C LEU A 79 3.63 -1.41 7.90
N LEU A 80 2.59 -1.89 8.54
CA LEU A 80 2.26 -3.31 8.71
C LEU A 80 0.86 -3.57 8.15
N ILE A 81 0.70 -4.70 7.47
CA ILE A 81 -0.59 -5.18 7.00
C ILE A 81 -0.85 -6.54 7.63
N SER A 82 -2.00 -6.70 8.26
CA SER A 82 -2.44 -7.95 8.88
C SER A 82 -3.82 -8.38 8.39
N GLY A 83 -4.15 -9.66 8.55
CA GLY A 83 -5.42 -10.23 8.08
C GLY A 83 -5.45 -10.64 6.61
N GLY A 84 -4.36 -10.47 5.86
CA GLY A 84 -4.19 -10.92 4.48
C GLY A 84 -2.99 -11.85 4.29
N SER A 85 -2.49 -11.96 3.06
CA SER A 85 -1.21 -12.62 2.75
C SER A 85 -0.04 -11.98 3.53
N PRO A 86 1.00 -12.76 3.87
CA PRO A 86 2.22 -12.20 4.47
C PRO A 86 2.78 -11.06 3.59
N THR A 87 3.06 -9.91 4.21
CA THR A 87 3.66 -8.76 3.54
C THR A 87 4.85 -8.28 4.36
N PRO A 88 5.94 -7.82 3.72
CA PRO A 88 7.06 -7.28 4.45
C PRO A 88 6.70 -5.91 5.05
N THR A 89 7.29 -5.62 6.20
CA THR A 89 7.20 -4.30 6.83
C THR A 89 7.96 -3.28 6.00
N ILE A 90 7.35 -2.13 5.71
CA ILE A 90 8.02 -1.04 4.97
C ILE A 90 8.12 0.25 5.78
N CYS A 91 9.17 1.04 5.52
CA CYS A 91 9.40 2.37 6.10
C CYS A 91 10.20 3.26 5.15
N GLY A 92 10.41 4.53 5.54
CA GLY A 92 11.03 5.55 4.70
C GLY A 92 10.04 6.12 3.67
N SER A 93 10.51 6.33 2.44
CA SER A 93 9.74 6.98 1.38
C SER A 93 9.49 6.06 0.18
N SER A 94 8.22 5.72 -0.04
CA SER A 94 7.76 4.84 -1.14
C SER A 94 6.63 5.48 -1.94
N THR A 95 6.70 6.81 -2.12
CA THR A 95 5.67 7.57 -2.83
C THR A 95 5.58 7.15 -4.30
N GLY A 96 4.36 6.83 -4.74
CA GLY A 96 4.03 6.36 -6.08
C GLY A 96 4.13 4.84 -6.27
N ASP A 97 4.56 4.10 -5.25
CA ASP A 97 4.58 2.64 -5.30
C ASP A 97 3.22 2.05 -4.89
N HIS A 98 3.03 0.76 -5.13
CA HIS A 98 1.79 0.06 -4.80
C HIS A 98 2.04 -1.33 -4.24
N MET A 99 1.06 -1.86 -3.52
CA MET A 99 1.09 -3.20 -2.93
C MET A 99 -0.22 -3.93 -3.22
N TYR A 100 -0.14 -5.22 -3.54
CA TYR A 100 -1.27 -6.13 -3.66
C TYR A 100 -1.26 -7.09 -2.47
N ILE A 101 -2.38 -7.19 -1.78
CA ILE A 101 -2.56 -8.07 -0.63
C ILE A 101 -3.71 -9.01 -0.92
N ASP A 102 -3.44 -10.31 -0.87
CA ASP A 102 -4.49 -11.30 -1.02
C ASP A 102 -5.36 -11.32 0.25
N ALA A 103 -6.65 -11.15 0.06
CA ALA A 103 -7.64 -11.02 1.12
C ALA A 103 -8.28 -12.36 1.51
N GLY A 104 -8.00 -13.43 0.77
CA GLY A 104 -8.69 -14.71 0.89
C GLY A 104 -10.16 -14.65 0.43
N LEU A 105 -10.79 -15.82 0.31
CA LEU A 105 -12.20 -15.93 -0.11
C LEU A 105 -13.17 -15.66 1.03
N GLY A 106 -14.34 -15.11 0.69
CA GLY A 106 -15.42 -14.84 1.64
C GLY A 106 -15.17 -13.62 2.52
N GLN A 107 -16.01 -13.46 3.54
CA GLN A 107 -15.95 -12.36 4.51
C GLN A 107 -15.14 -12.76 5.77
N SER A 108 -14.02 -13.44 5.58
CA SER A 108 -13.09 -13.75 6.67
C SER A 108 -12.42 -12.49 7.22
N ASN A 109 -11.72 -12.66 8.36
CA ASN A 109 -11.06 -11.62 9.18
C ASN A 109 -10.70 -10.33 8.42
N PRO A 110 -11.06 -9.16 8.97
CA PRO A 110 -10.82 -7.91 8.27
C PRO A 110 -9.32 -7.64 8.13
N ILE A 111 -8.94 -7.02 7.01
CA ILE A 111 -7.56 -6.62 6.77
C ILE A 111 -7.32 -5.33 7.55
N VAL A 112 -6.24 -5.27 8.32
CA VAL A 112 -5.89 -4.09 9.10
C VAL A 112 -4.58 -3.52 8.56
N LEU A 113 -4.61 -2.24 8.21
CA LEU A 113 -3.41 -1.48 7.89
C LEU A 113 -3.01 -0.71 9.15
N SER A 114 -1.77 -0.88 9.58
CA SER A 114 -1.24 -0.27 10.81
C SER A 114 0.03 0.49 10.51
N VAL A 115 0.05 1.78 10.83
CA VAL A 115 1.23 2.64 10.82
C VAL A 115 1.66 2.84 12.27
N ILE A 116 2.75 2.19 12.65
CA ILE A 116 3.36 2.34 13.97
C ILE A 116 4.45 3.40 13.85
N THR A 117 4.44 4.34 14.77
CA THR A 117 5.32 5.52 14.76
C THR A 117 6.01 5.68 16.11
N SER A 118 7.30 6.00 16.09
CA SER A 118 8.06 6.28 17.30
C SER A 118 9.15 7.33 17.08
N GLY A 119 9.50 8.07 18.13
CA GLY A 119 10.39 9.24 18.02
C GLY A 119 9.76 10.44 17.31
N SER A 120 10.54 11.49 17.08
CA SER A 120 10.10 12.70 16.36
C SER A 120 10.62 12.66 14.91
N PHE A 121 9.68 12.67 13.97
CA PHE A 121 9.89 12.73 12.53
C PHE A 121 8.63 13.30 11.85
N PRO A 122 8.74 14.23 10.90
CA PRO A 122 7.59 14.72 10.14
C PRO A 122 7.10 13.64 9.16
N ARG A 123 5.95 13.02 9.49
CA ARG A 123 5.38 11.91 8.70
C ARG A 123 4.21 12.40 7.87
N LEU A 124 4.10 11.87 6.66
CA LEU A 124 2.94 12.09 5.80
C LEU A 124 2.62 10.78 5.08
N TRP A 125 1.39 10.32 5.22
CA TRP A 125 0.91 9.19 4.43
C TRP A 125 -0.51 9.43 3.92
N ARG A 126 -0.71 9.02 2.68
CA ARG A 126 -1.98 8.96 1.97
C ARG A 126 -1.95 7.69 1.14
N ILE A 127 -2.66 6.68 1.60
CA ILE A 127 -2.68 5.35 1.00
C ILE A 127 -4.08 5.11 0.44
N ARG A 128 -4.22 4.96 -0.87
CA ARG A 128 -5.51 4.62 -1.48
C ARG A 128 -5.74 3.13 -1.40
N VAL A 129 -6.83 2.73 -0.75
CA VAL A 129 -7.24 1.33 -0.63
C VAL A 129 -8.29 1.02 -1.69
N THR A 130 -7.96 0.13 -2.61
CA THR A 130 -8.86 -0.35 -3.66
C THR A 130 -9.13 -1.84 -3.48
N GLN A 131 -10.39 -2.23 -3.43
CA GLN A 131 -10.84 -3.61 -3.34
C GLN A 131 -11.05 -4.18 -4.75
N ILE A 132 -10.43 -5.34 -5.03
CA ILE A 132 -10.43 -5.99 -6.34
C ILE A 132 -11.21 -7.30 -6.27
N HIS A 133 -12.17 -7.43 -7.20
CA HIS A 133 -12.94 -8.65 -7.37
C HIS A 133 -12.08 -9.81 -7.89
N CYS A 134 -12.40 -11.03 -7.47
CA CYS A 134 -11.70 -12.26 -7.85
C CYS A 134 -11.58 -12.49 -9.36
N GLY A 135 -12.59 -12.06 -10.13
CA GLY A 135 -12.63 -12.17 -11.60
C GLY A 135 -12.15 -10.93 -12.35
N SER A 136 -11.61 -9.91 -11.65
CA SER A 136 -11.12 -8.71 -12.31
C SER A 136 -9.80 -8.97 -13.07
N ILE A 137 -9.65 -8.37 -14.24
CA ILE A 137 -8.38 -8.35 -14.98
C ILE A 137 -7.27 -7.56 -14.25
N SER A 138 -7.66 -6.71 -13.30
CA SER A 138 -6.72 -5.93 -12.48
C SER A 138 -6.18 -6.72 -11.29
N ARG A 139 -6.60 -7.98 -11.11
CA ARG A 139 -6.10 -8.88 -10.07
C ARG A 139 -4.67 -9.30 -10.43
N ALA A 140 -3.77 -9.15 -9.46
CA ALA A 140 -2.42 -9.70 -9.55
C ALA A 140 -2.42 -11.21 -9.31
N ASP A 141 -1.46 -11.91 -9.92
CA ASP A 141 -1.24 -13.33 -9.67
C ASP A 141 -0.88 -13.59 -8.20
N GLN A 142 -1.16 -14.80 -7.72
CA GLN A 142 -0.95 -15.15 -6.31
C GLN A 142 0.53 -15.05 -5.92
N GLY A 143 0.82 -14.36 -4.80
CA GLY A 143 2.19 -14.14 -4.31
C GLY A 143 2.88 -12.90 -4.88
N CYS A 144 2.24 -12.17 -5.79
CA CYS A 144 2.76 -10.91 -6.32
C CYS A 144 2.42 -9.74 -5.41
N LEU A 145 3.42 -9.17 -4.73
CA LEU A 145 3.21 -7.98 -3.89
C LEU A 145 3.17 -6.71 -4.74
N GLN A 146 4.01 -6.61 -5.77
CA GLN A 146 3.92 -5.55 -6.77
C GLN A 146 3.53 -6.17 -8.11
N TYR A 147 2.55 -5.57 -8.77
CA TYR A 147 2.10 -6.02 -10.09
C TYR A 147 2.10 -4.87 -11.09
N TYR A 148 2.91 -5.00 -12.14
CA TYR A 148 3.06 -3.99 -13.19
C TYR A 148 2.36 -4.46 -14.47
N THR A 149 1.49 -3.59 -15.01
CA THR A 149 0.70 -3.83 -16.22
C THR A 149 0.94 -2.78 -17.30
N ALA A 150 1.93 -1.90 -17.12
CA ALA A 150 2.29 -0.90 -18.12
C ALA A 150 3.24 -1.51 -19.15
N ILE A 151 3.17 -1.03 -20.41
CA ILE A 151 4.08 -1.43 -21.50
C ILE A 151 5.55 -1.06 -21.25
N SER A 152 5.78 -0.08 -20.38
CA SER A 152 7.10 0.38 -19.96
C SER A 152 6.98 1.00 -18.57
N GLY A 153 7.99 0.86 -17.74
CA GLY A 153 8.01 1.40 -16.39
C GLY A 153 9.36 1.22 -15.72
N ARG A 154 9.42 1.58 -14.44
CA ARG A 154 10.59 1.34 -13.60
C ARG A 154 10.18 0.41 -12.48
N VAL A 155 10.95 -0.66 -12.31
CA VAL A 155 10.83 -1.54 -11.15
C VAL A 155 11.87 -1.09 -10.14
N ARG A 156 11.43 -0.84 -8.91
CA ARG A 156 12.28 -0.41 -7.82
C ARG A 156 11.82 -1.04 -6.51
N SER A 157 12.75 -1.19 -5.58
CA SER A 157 12.42 -1.61 -4.23
C SER A 157 11.70 -0.51 -3.47
N PHE A 158 10.99 -0.88 -2.40
CA PHE A 158 10.48 0.08 -1.43
C PHE A 158 11.64 0.88 -0.82
N ASN A 159 11.37 2.15 -0.49
CA ASN A 159 12.38 3.09 0.00
C ASN A 159 13.54 3.37 -0.98
N TYR A 160 13.34 3.14 -2.29
CA TYR A 160 14.36 3.45 -3.29
C TYR A 160 14.55 4.96 -3.47
N ASN A 161 15.75 5.45 -3.19
CA ASN A 161 16.18 6.83 -3.42
C ASN A 161 17.68 6.85 -3.73
N THR A 162 18.07 7.56 -4.80
CA THR A 162 19.45 7.59 -5.32
C THR A 162 20.44 8.39 -4.47
N VAL A 163 19.98 9.29 -3.60
CA VAL A 163 20.83 10.19 -2.80
C VAL A 163 21.02 9.68 -1.37
N GLY A 164 20.02 8.96 -0.82
CA GLY A 164 20.06 8.49 0.58
C GLY A 164 19.08 7.37 0.90
N GLY A 165 18.52 6.72 -0.12
CA GLY A 165 17.65 5.56 0.08
C GLY A 165 18.46 4.36 0.56
N ARG A 166 17.89 3.62 1.50
CA ARG A 166 18.47 2.37 2.00
C ARG A 166 17.53 1.24 1.67
N GLN A 167 18.08 0.20 1.05
CA GLN A 167 17.34 -1.03 0.84
C GLN A 167 16.90 -1.59 2.19
N LEU A 168 15.59 -1.80 2.35
CA LEU A 168 15.03 -2.34 3.58
C LEU A 168 15.48 -3.80 3.76
N SER A 169 15.78 -4.17 5.01
CA SER A 169 16.06 -5.55 5.39
C SER A 169 14.79 -6.37 5.59
N ASN A 170 14.92 -7.70 5.57
CA ASN A 170 13.83 -8.67 5.74
C ASN A 170 12.66 -8.47 4.75
N GLN A 171 12.99 -8.14 3.51
CA GLN A 171 12.02 -7.99 2.44
C GLN A 171 11.96 -9.28 1.64
N ASP A 172 10.95 -10.10 1.91
CA ASP A 172 10.60 -11.28 1.10
C ASP A 172 9.32 -10.99 0.35
N TYR A 173 9.45 -10.63 -0.94
CA TYR A 173 8.32 -10.35 -1.81
C TYR A 173 8.67 -10.55 -3.27
N SER A 174 7.64 -10.89 -4.07
CA SER A 174 7.77 -11.00 -5.52
C SER A 174 7.21 -9.77 -6.22
N ILE A 175 7.91 -9.34 -7.27
CA ILE A 175 7.45 -8.34 -8.22
C ILE A 175 7.08 -9.08 -9.50
N CYS A 176 5.84 -8.90 -9.93
CA CYS A 176 5.28 -9.54 -11.10
C CYS A 176 5.00 -8.49 -12.18
N ILE A 177 5.25 -8.87 -13.42
CA ILE A 177 5.05 -8.02 -14.58
C ILE A 177 4.20 -8.80 -15.56
N ARG A 178 3.06 -8.22 -15.94
CA ARG A 178 2.17 -8.81 -16.93
C ARG A 178 2.77 -8.62 -18.32
N ASN A 179 2.77 -9.69 -19.12
CA ASN A 179 3.06 -9.54 -20.54
C ASN A 179 1.83 -8.97 -21.28
N GLU A 180 1.99 -7.84 -21.95
CA GLU A 180 0.92 -7.20 -22.71
C GLU A 180 0.66 -7.89 -24.05
N ARG A 181 -0.57 -7.75 -24.58
CA ARG A 181 -0.89 -8.29 -25.90
C ARG A 181 0.02 -7.68 -26.96
N ASN A 182 0.49 -8.51 -27.88
CA ASN A 182 1.43 -8.15 -28.95
C ASN A 182 2.88 -7.90 -28.47
N PHE A 183 3.23 -8.25 -27.23
CA PHE A 183 4.61 -8.24 -26.73
C PHE A 183 5.13 -9.67 -26.52
N CYS A 184 6.37 -9.93 -26.94
CA CYS A 184 6.97 -11.27 -26.88
C CYS A 184 7.83 -11.51 -25.62
N GLY A 185 8.08 -10.47 -24.82
CA GLY A 185 8.92 -10.58 -23.63
C GLY A 185 9.16 -9.25 -22.96
N ILE A 186 9.89 -9.31 -21.83
CA ILE A 186 10.25 -8.15 -21.02
C ILE A 186 11.74 -7.89 -21.25
N GLN A 187 12.09 -6.66 -21.61
CA GLN A 187 13.46 -6.20 -21.72
C GLN A 187 13.80 -5.34 -20.50
N TYR A 188 14.87 -5.68 -19.80
CA TYR A 188 15.40 -4.89 -18.69
C TYR A 188 16.57 -4.03 -19.19
N ASN A 189 16.62 -2.79 -18.72
CA ASN A 189 17.76 -1.91 -18.89
C ASN A 189 18.12 -1.28 -17.53
N ALA A 190 19.40 -1.13 -17.26
CA ALA A 190 19.93 -0.58 -16.02
C ALA A 190 20.15 0.93 -16.12
#